data_AF-A0AAU0HRI8-F1
#
_entry.id   AF-A0AAU0HRI8-F1
#
_cell.length_a   1.000
_cell.length_b   1.000
_cell.length_c   1.000
_cell.angle_alpha   90.00
_cell.angle_beta   90.00
_cell.angle_gamma   90.00
#
_symmetry.space_group_name_H-M   'P 1'
#
loop_
_entity.id
_entity.type
_entity.pdbx_description
1 polymer ?
#
loop_
_entity_poly.entity_id
_entity_poly.type
_entity_poly.pdbx_seq_one_letter_code
_entity_poly.pdbx_strand_id
1 'polypeptide(L)'
;MKSNLIAGSVILLLAGCVEGTMTGTGANSSGGTSSGTMRERSDGGYALGVTVDDGAFCSAIFRNPRPGGSELRPLSCTNGEGGNATVLYDDDGEPRSATYGGLEIGSGTVQF
;
A
#
# COMPACT_ATOMS: atom_id res chain seq x y z
N MET A 1 -7.19 32.02 -38.81
CA MET A 1 -6.17 31.56 -37.84
C MET A 1 -6.93 30.96 -36.66
N LYS A 2 -6.70 29.68 -36.36
CA LYS A 2 -7.53 28.86 -35.46
C LYS A 2 -7.17 29.16 -34.00
N SER A 3 -8.13 29.60 -33.20
CA SER A 3 -8.00 29.75 -31.75
C SER A 3 -8.08 28.36 -31.11
N ASN A 4 -6.97 27.90 -30.53
CA ASN A 4 -6.94 26.67 -29.75
C ASN A 4 -7.42 27.00 -28.32
N LEU A 5 -8.63 26.52 -28.00
CA LEU A 5 -9.19 26.49 -26.66
C LEU A 5 -8.33 25.60 -25.77
N ILE A 6 -7.69 26.19 -24.76
CA ILE A 6 -7.11 25.47 -23.63
C ILE A 6 -8.29 25.01 -22.77
N ALA A 7 -8.78 23.81 -23.02
CA ALA A 7 -9.75 23.14 -22.16
C ALA A 7 -8.99 22.59 -20.94
N GLY A 8 -9.05 23.34 -19.84
CA GLY A 8 -8.49 22.95 -18.56
C GLY A 8 -9.14 21.66 -18.06
N SER A 9 -8.33 20.61 -17.92
CA SER A 9 -8.69 19.40 -17.20
C SER A 9 -8.73 19.72 -15.71
N VAL A 10 -9.90 20.10 -15.20
CA VAL A 10 -10.16 20.14 -13.76
C VAL A 10 -10.20 18.69 -13.28
N ILE A 11 -9.05 18.20 -12.80
CA ILE A 11 -8.98 16.95 -12.05
C ILE A 11 -9.70 17.22 -10.72
N LEU A 12 -10.91 16.69 -10.61
CA LEU A 12 -11.63 16.58 -9.35
C LEU A 12 -10.85 15.60 -8.44
N LEU A 13 -9.95 16.14 -7.61
CA LEU A 13 -9.50 15.44 -6.41
C LEU A 13 -10.69 15.40 -5.44
N LEU A 14 -11.52 14.36 -5.59
CA LEU A 14 -12.36 13.89 -4.50
C LEU A 14 -11.42 13.36 -3.42
N ALA A 15 -10.91 14.26 -2.58
CA ALA A 15 -10.40 13.95 -1.26
C ALA A 15 -11.59 13.51 -0.39
N GLY A 16 -12.13 12.33 -0.70
CA GLY A 16 -12.85 11.56 0.29
C GLY A 16 -11.80 11.10 1.28
N CYS A 17 -11.56 11.91 2.32
CA CYS A 17 -10.85 11.47 3.51
C CYS A 17 -11.65 10.32 4.09
N VAL A 18 -11.36 9.08 3.65
CA VAL A 18 -11.71 7.91 4.44
C VAL A 18 -10.76 7.97 5.62
N GLU A 19 -11.22 8.59 6.71
CA GLU A 19 -10.49 8.67 7.98
C GLU A 19 -9.95 7.26 8.31
N GLY A 20 -8.64 7.17 8.55
CA GLY A 20 -7.94 5.91 8.83
C GLY A 20 -7.48 5.10 7.62
N THR A 21 -7.54 5.62 6.38
CA THR A 21 -6.92 4.99 5.20
C THR A 21 -5.73 5.80 4.69
N MET A 22 -4.54 5.19 4.76
CA MET A 22 -3.31 5.68 4.16
C MET A 22 -3.08 5.02 2.80
N THR A 23 -2.52 5.77 1.86
CA THR A 23 -2.21 5.27 0.52
C THR A 23 -0.77 5.57 0.18
N GLY A 24 -0.08 4.60 -0.38
CA GLY A 24 1.34 4.70 -0.65
C GLY A 24 1.71 4.16 -2.02
N THR A 25 2.91 4.53 -2.48
CA THR A 25 3.53 3.95 -3.67
C THR A 25 4.98 3.58 -3.40
N GLY A 26 5.51 2.70 -4.24
CA GLY A 26 6.82 2.10 -4.06
C GLY A 26 7.38 1.55 -5.36
N ALA A 27 8.70 1.43 -5.45
CA ALA A 27 9.32 0.71 -6.56
C ALA A 27 9.13 -0.82 -6.37
N ASN A 28 8.81 -1.51 -7.46
CA ASN A 28 8.82 -2.97 -7.51
C ASN A 28 10.17 -3.48 -8.07
N SER A 29 10.75 -4.50 -7.46
CA SER A 29 11.99 -5.14 -7.90
C SER A 29 11.88 -5.78 -9.28
N SER A 30 10.68 -6.21 -9.68
CA SER A 30 10.40 -6.77 -11.01
C SER A 30 10.29 -5.70 -12.11
N GLY A 31 10.49 -4.42 -11.75
CA GLY A 31 10.22 -3.26 -12.59
C GLY A 31 8.81 -2.71 -12.33
N GLY A 32 8.65 -1.40 -12.49
CA GLY A 32 7.36 -0.72 -12.33
C GLY A 32 7.10 -0.14 -10.93
N THR A 33 5.82 0.11 -10.63
CA THR A 33 5.37 0.80 -9.41
C THR A 33 4.35 -0.05 -8.67
N SER A 34 4.64 -0.36 -7.41
CA SER A 34 3.68 -0.92 -6.48
C SER A 34 2.84 0.18 -5.87
N SER A 35 1.54 -0.08 -5.72
CA SER A 35 0.67 0.75 -4.93
C SER A 35 0.19 -0.02 -3.72
N GLY A 36 0.04 0.66 -2.59
CA GLY A 36 -0.48 0.04 -1.39
C GLY A 36 -1.46 0.93 -0.67
N THR A 37 -2.33 0.30 0.10
CA THR A 37 -3.26 0.94 1.00
C THR A 37 -3.10 0.33 2.38
N MET A 38 -3.13 1.16 3.40
CA MET A 38 -3.18 0.71 4.77
C MET A 38 -4.40 1.30 5.45
N ARG A 39 -5.18 0.44 6.08
CA ARG A 39 -6.43 0.83 6.74
C ARG A 39 -6.41 0.43 8.19
N GLU A 40 -6.63 1.39 9.07
CA GLU A 40 -6.88 1.10 10.48
C GLU A 40 -8.16 0.24 10.62
N ARG A 41 -8.13 -0.66 11.58
CA ARG A 41 -9.23 -1.57 11.90
C ARG A 41 -9.76 -1.24 13.28
N SER A 42 -11.04 -1.55 13.51
CA SER A 42 -11.70 -1.33 14.80
C SER A 42 -11.11 -2.13 15.97
N ASP A 43 -10.28 -3.14 15.69
CA ASP A 43 -9.52 -3.90 16.70
C ASP A 43 -8.16 -3.26 17.05
N GLY A 44 -7.89 -2.04 16.56
CA GLY A 44 -6.62 -1.32 16.77
C GLY A 44 -5.46 -1.84 15.92
N GLY A 45 -5.72 -2.76 14.99
CA GLY A 45 -4.74 -3.25 14.02
C GLY A 45 -4.83 -2.55 12.67
N TYR A 46 -4.02 -3.00 11.71
CA TYR A 46 -3.99 -2.47 10.35
C TYR A 46 -4.20 -3.57 9.30
N ALA A 47 -4.95 -3.26 8.26
CA ALA A 47 -5.07 -4.07 7.05
C ALA A 47 -4.25 -3.44 5.93
N LEU A 48 -3.31 -4.21 5.39
CA LEU A 48 -2.54 -3.87 4.20
C LEU A 48 -3.20 -4.47 2.96
N GLY A 49 -3.30 -3.68 1.91
CA GLY A 49 -3.48 -4.15 0.54
C GLY A 49 -2.36 -3.62 -0.35
N VAL A 50 -1.75 -4.48 -1.15
CA VAL A 50 -0.71 -4.12 -2.13
C VAL A 50 -1.12 -4.65 -3.50
N THR A 51 -1.07 -3.77 -4.49
CA THR A 51 -1.19 -4.15 -5.91
C THR A 51 0.20 -4.12 -6.53
N VAL A 52 0.60 -5.25 -7.10
CA VAL A 52 1.87 -5.41 -7.83
C VAL A 52 1.65 -5.29 -9.34
N ASP A 53 2.73 -5.12 -10.11
CA ASP A 53 2.69 -4.72 -11.54
C ASP A 53 1.84 -5.62 -12.45
N ASP A 54 1.72 -6.91 -12.15
CA ASP A 54 0.87 -7.85 -12.90
C ASP A 54 -0.62 -7.80 -12.52
N GLY A 55 -1.02 -6.83 -11.70
CA GLY A 55 -2.39 -6.65 -11.21
C GLY A 55 -2.80 -7.62 -10.09
N ALA A 56 -1.88 -8.47 -9.62
CA ALA A 56 -2.11 -9.30 -8.44
C ALA A 56 -2.30 -8.41 -7.20
N PHE A 57 -3.35 -8.71 -6.43
CA PHE A 57 -3.64 -8.02 -5.18
C PHE A 57 -3.29 -8.93 -4.01
N CYS A 58 -2.43 -8.44 -3.13
CA CYS A 58 -1.98 -9.14 -1.92
C CYS A 58 -2.41 -8.39 -0.68
N SER A 59 -2.81 -9.11 0.37
CA SER A 59 -3.27 -8.50 1.61
C SER A 59 -2.76 -9.21 2.85
N ALA A 60 -2.64 -8.45 3.95
CA ALA A 60 -2.28 -8.97 5.27
C ALA A 60 -2.97 -8.15 6.38
N ILE A 61 -3.16 -8.79 7.52
CA ILE A 61 -3.65 -8.14 8.75
C ILE A 61 -2.54 -8.15 9.78
N PHE A 62 -2.20 -6.97 10.26
CA PHE A 62 -1.25 -6.68 11.33
C PHE A 62 -2.06 -6.33 12.58
N ARG A 63 -1.82 -7.03 13.69
CA ARG A 63 -2.69 -6.97 14.88
C ARG A 63 -2.03 -6.34 16.09
N ASN A 64 -0.72 -6.14 16.04
CA ASN A 64 0.04 -5.69 17.19
C ASN A 64 0.99 -4.54 16.79
N PRO A 65 0.42 -3.38 16.38
CA PRO A 65 1.24 -2.21 16.11
C PRO A 65 2.03 -1.84 17.36
N ARG A 66 3.30 -1.53 17.15
CA ARG A 66 4.23 -1.15 18.23
C ARG A 66 4.96 0.13 17.80
N PRO A 67 4.86 1.22 18.57
CA PRO A 67 5.64 2.42 18.35
C PRO A 67 7.13 2.12 18.12
N GLY A 68 7.69 2.66 17.04
CA GLY A 68 9.06 2.45 16.56
C GLY A 68 9.39 1.01 16.16
N GLY A 69 8.39 0.13 16.11
CA GLY A 69 8.54 -1.30 15.93
C GLY A 69 8.23 -1.79 14.52
N SER A 70 8.23 -3.11 14.38
CA SER A 70 7.80 -3.80 13.16
C SER A 70 6.95 -5.03 13.44
N GLU A 71 6.16 -5.43 12.45
CA GLU A 71 5.39 -6.66 12.44
C GLU A 71 5.52 -7.35 11.06
N LEU A 72 5.78 -8.65 11.06
CA LEU A 72 5.89 -9.49 9.87
C LEU A 72 4.63 -10.36 9.74
N ARG A 73 4.03 -10.39 8.55
CA ARG A 73 2.85 -11.21 8.27
C ARG A 73 2.94 -11.86 6.89
N PRO A 74 2.42 -13.10 6.74
CA PRO A 74 2.24 -13.68 5.42
C PRO A 74 1.20 -12.88 4.63
N LEU A 75 1.47 -12.71 3.34
CA LEU A 75 0.52 -12.14 2.39
C LEU A 75 -0.38 -13.23 1.82
N SER A 76 -1.65 -12.87 1.62
CA SER A 76 -2.61 -13.66 0.86
C SER A 76 -2.92 -12.92 -0.44
N CYS A 77 -2.56 -13.52 -1.57
CA CYS A 77 -2.74 -12.92 -2.89
C CYS A 77 -3.88 -13.58 -3.68
N THR A 78 -4.53 -12.82 -4.55
CA THR A 78 -5.71 -13.27 -5.33
C THR A 78 -5.42 -14.46 -6.25
N ASN A 79 -4.19 -14.65 -6.72
CA ASN A 79 -3.82 -15.76 -7.60
C ASN A 79 -3.24 -16.97 -6.84
N GLY A 80 -3.31 -16.99 -5.51
CA GLY A 80 -2.73 -18.06 -4.69
C GLY A 80 -1.23 -17.94 -4.43
N GLU A 81 -0.59 -16.93 -5.01
CA GLU A 81 0.83 -16.61 -4.80
C GLU A 81 1.10 -16.26 -3.33
N GLY A 82 2.26 -16.67 -2.85
CA GLY A 82 2.68 -16.51 -1.45
C GLY A 82 3.83 -15.54 -1.28
N GLY A 83 3.76 -14.74 -0.22
CA GLY A 83 4.84 -13.83 0.17
C GLY A 83 4.72 -13.42 1.63
N ASN A 84 5.60 -12.53 2.06
CA ASN A 84 5.50 -11.89 3.36
C ASN A 84 5.55 -10.37 3.20
N ALA A 85 4.94 -9.67 4.14
CA ALA A 85 5.06 -8.24 4.30
C ALA A 85 5.52 -7.90 5.72
N THR A 86 6.45 -6.97 5.83
CA THR A 86 6.87 -6.34 7.08
C THR A 86 6.39 -4.91 7.08
N VAL A 87 5.61 -4.53 8.08
CA VAL A 87 5.25 -3.14 8.34
C VAL A 87 6.23 -2.55 9.35
N LEU A 88 6.67 -1.33 9.08
CA LEU A 88 7.39 -0.48 10.03
C LEU A 88 6.44 0.60 10.53
N TYR A 89 6.41 0.76 11.85
CA TYR A 89 5.61 1.79 12.52
C TYR A 89 6.50 2.97 12.92
N ASP A 90 5.93 4.17 12.95
CA ASP A 90 6.56 5.36 13.51
C ASP A 90 6.46 5.38 15.05
N ASP A 91 6.89 6.49 15.66
CA ASP A 91 6.94 6.67 17.11
C ASP A 91 5.54 6.77 17.77
N ASP A 92 4.48 6.96 16.99
CA ASP A 92 3.09 6.97 17.45
C ASP A 92 2.42 5.60 17.25
N GLY A 93 3.10 4.65 16.59
CA GLY A 93 2.58 3.34 16.26
C GLY A 93 1.78 3.31 14.95
N GLU A 94 1.82 4.39 14.18
CA GLU A 94 1.19 4.48 12.87
C GLU A 94 2.09 3.85 11.80
N PRO A 95 1.54 3.21 10.77
CA PRO A 95 2.32 2.60 9.71
C PRO A 95 3.04 3.62 8.83
N ARG A 96 4.37 3.52 8.81
CA ARG A 96 5.24 4.37 7.97
C ARG A 96 5.55 3.76 6.62
N SER A 97 5.74 2.44 6.59
CA SER A 97 6.03 1.72 5.33
C SER A 97 5.71 0.25 5.45
N ALA A 98 5.47 -0.39 4.31
CA ALA A 98 5.36 -1.83 4.18
C ALA A 98 6.34 -2.33 3.12
N THR A 99 7.26 -3.21 3.53
CA THR A 99 8.12 -3.94 2.61
C THR A 99 7.55 -5.34 2.39
N TYR A 100 7.32 -5.71 1.15
CA TYR A 100 6.80 -7.02 0.79
C TYR A 100 7.78 -7.79 -0.10
N GLY A 101 7.64 -9.12 -0.11
CA GLY A 101 8.44 -9.99 -0.95
C GLY A 101 7.86 -11.40 -1.07
N GLY A 102 7.93 -11.97 -2.27
CA GLY A 102 7.57 -13.36 -2.57
C GLY A 102 8.13 -13.78 -3.93
N LEU A 103 8.20 -15.09 -4.17
CA LEU A 103 8.80 -15.65 -5.39
C LEU A 103 8.04 -15.25 -6.67
N GLU A 104 6.72 -15.12 -6.57
CA GLU A 104 5.84 -14.88 -7.72
C GLU A 104 5.35 -13.42 -7.79
N ILE A 105 5.27 -12.74 -6.64
CA ILE A 105 4.78 -11.35 -6.54
C ILE A 105 5.88 -10.28 -6.62
N GLY A 106 7.14 -10.71 -6.72
CA GLY A 106 8.30 -9.83 -6.62
C GLY A 106 8.50 -9.28 -5.20
N SER A 107 9.20 -8.15 -5.10
CA SER A 107 9.42 -7.46 -3.83
C SER A 107 9.41 -5.95 -4.01
N GLY A 108 9.09 -5.22 -2.95
CA GLY A 108 9.05 -3.78 -3.00
C GLY A 108 8.75 -3.16 -1.65
N THR A 109 8.87 -1.84 -1.58
CA THR A 109 8.55 -1.08 -0.37
C THR A 109 7.59 0.04 -0.71
N VAL A 110 6.41 -0.01 -0.09
CA VAL A 110 5.41 1.05 -0.16
C VAL A 110 5.62 1.99 1.04
N GLN A 111 5.72 3.29 0.79
CA GLN A 111 5.72 4.33 1.83
C GLN A 111 4.35 4.96 1.94
N PHE A 112 3.85 5.14 3.17
CA PHE A 112 2.53 5.69 3.49
C PHE A 112 2.61 7.13 3.97
#